data_AF-A0A1R1AKV1-F1
#
_entry.id   AF-A0A1R1AKV1-F1
#
_cell.length_a   1.000
_cell.length_b   1.000
_cell.length_c   1.000
_cell.angle_alpha   90.00
_cell.angle_beta   90.00
_cell.angle_gamma   90.00
#
_symmetry.space_group_name_H-M   'P 1'
#
loop_
_entity.id
_entity.type
_entity.pdbx_description
1 polymer ?
#
loop_
_entity_poly.entity_id
_entity_poly.type
_entity_poly.pdbx_seq_one_letter_code
_entity_poly.pdbx_strand_id
1 'polypeptide(L)'
;MKIKAGFYIGIAVALIVGGSLLVVKGKDAVSQAEMRKQGVLEAEQTTLFYQKSPGSIVEVGVAAGDWVNRGDVLFKVKSAEEGEADVLAVDDGLISRIAVKPGDQVKQGAPMAVLQINNYYTDLYIQESEIQKLKVDQSIGIHFPYLDDPAQATGVVTSISAAPQFANLRMSREKGQADLSMFLVRIAVDSNADLLPGMTAEVRLDEIAD
;
A
#
# COMPACT_ATOMS: atom_id res chain seq x y z
N MET A 1 -60.72 26.44 -15.76
CA MET A 1 -59.80 25.40 -16.28
C MET A 1 -58.32 25.82 -16.36
N LYS A 2 -57.97 27.09 -16.59
CA LYS A 2 -56.57 27.53 -16.81
C LYS A 2 -55.63 27.40 -15.60
N ILE A 3 -56.14 27.46 -14.37
CA ILE A 3 -55.33 27.37 -13.13
C ILE A 3 -54.78 25.96 -12.91
N LYS A 4 -55.54 24.92 -13.27
CA LYS A 4 -55.09 23.52 -13.13
C LYS A 4 -53.95 23.20 -14.10
N ALA A 5 -53.97 23.76 -15.31
CA ALA A 5 -52.91 23.55 -16.31
C ALA A 5 -51.55 24.12 -15.85
N GLY A 6 -51.54 25.30 -15.22
CA GLY A 6 -50.31 25.89 -14.67
C GLY A 6 -49.68 25.05 -13.55
N PHE A 7 -50.51 24.41 -12.73
CA PHE A 7 -50.04 23.52 -11.66
C PHE A 7 -49.35 22.26 -12.19
N TYR A 8 -49.93 21.61 -13.21
CA TYR A 8 -49.30 20.43 -13.84
C TYR A 8 -48.01 20.76 -14.58
N ILE A 9 -47.94 21.93 -15.24
CA ILE A 9 -46.71 22.40 -15.89
C ILE A 9 -45.62 22.66 -14.83
N GLY A 10 -45.97 23.25 -13.69
CA GLY A 10 -45.02 23.45 -12.58
C GLY A 10 -44.43 22.14 -12.04
N ILE A 11 -45.26 21.11 -11.86
CA ILE A 11 -44.80 19.77 -11.43
C ILE A 11 -43.89 19.12 -12.49
N ALA A 12 -44.25 19.22 -13.77
CA ALA A 12 -43.45 18.66 -14.85
C ALA A 12 -42.05 19.31 -14.92
N VAL A 13 -41.98 20.65 -14.78
CA VAL A 13 -40.70 21.36 -14.73
C VAL A 13 -39.88 20.95 -13.49
N ALA A 14 -40.52 20.83 -12.33
CA ALA A 14 -39.84 20.40 -11.10
C ALA A 14 -39.28 18.97 -11.21
N LEU A 15 -40.00 18.05 -11.85
CA LEU A 15 -39.52 16.68 -12.08
C LEU A 15 -38.38 16.63 -13.10
N ILE A 16 -38.42 17.45 -14.15
CA ILE A 16 -37.34 17.53 -15.14
C ILE A 16 -36.08 18.14 -14.52
N VAL A 17 -36.21 19.22 -13.74
CA VAL A 17 -35.08 19.87 -13.06
C VAL A 17 -34.51 18.97 -11.97
N GLY A 18 -35.37 18.37 -11.15
CA GLY A 18 -34.95 17.40 -10.12
C GLY A 18 -34.30 16.16 -10.73
N GLY A 19 -34.87 15.61 -11.81
CA GLY A 19 -34.27 14.50 -12.55
C GLY A 19 -32.93 14.86 -13.18
N SER A 20 -32.81 16.07 -13.75
CA SER A 20 -31.55 16.55 -14.33
C SER A 20 -30.47 16.78 -13.27
N LEU A 21 -30.84 17.26 -12.08
CA LEU A 21 -29.92 17.40 -10.94
C LEU A 21 -29.38 16.05 -10.45
N LEU A 22 -30.20 15.00 -10.46
CA LEU A 22 -29.75 13.63 -10.13
C LEU A 22 -28.80 13.04 -11.19
N VAL A 23 -28.81 13.57 -12.42
CA VAL A 23 -27.92 13.14 -13.51
C VAL A 23 -26.59 13.92 -13.52
N VAL A 24 -26.43 14.96 -12.69
CA VAL A 24 -25.15 15.68 -12.55
C VAL A 24 -24.11 14.75 -11.93
N LYS A 25 -23.34 14.09 -12.80
CA LYS A 25 -22.25 13.19 -12.46
C LYS A 25 -21.19 13.90 -11.61
N GLY A 26 -20.70 13.21 -10.57
CA GLY A 26 -19.46 13.56 -9.88
C GLY A 26 -19.59 14.24 -8.52
N LYS A 27 -20.80 14.64 -8.07
CA LYS A 27 -21.00 15.18 -6.71
C LYS A 27 -21.71 14.23 -5.73
N ASP A 28 -22.18 13.08 -6.22
CA ASP A 28 -22.75 12.06 -5.36
C ASP A 28 -21.65 11.34 -4.56
N ALA A 29 -21.95 10.99 -3.31
CA ALA A 29 -21.02 10.31 -2.41
C ALA A 29 -20.51 8.97 -2.99
N VAL A 30 -21.33 8.28 -3.78
CA VAL A 30 -20.96 7.01 -4.44
C VAL A 30 -19.92 7.25 -5.54
N SER A 31 -20.10 8.28 -6.37
CA SER A 31 -19.11 8.61 -7.42
C SER A 31 -17.78 9.09 -6.82
N GLN A 32 -17.82 9.85 -5.72
CA GLN A 32 -16.61 10.29 -5.03
C GLN A 32 -15.86 9.12 -4.37
N ALA A 33 -16.57 8.18 -3.76
CA ALA A 33 -15.98 6.95 -3.23
C ALA A 33 -15.41 6.05 -4.34
N GLU A 34 -15.97 6.12 -5.55
CA GLU A 34 -15.44 5.38 -6.69
C GLU A 34 -14.10 5.96 -7.18
N MET A 35 -13.95 7.29 -7.18
CA MET A 35 -12.73 7.96 -7.66
C MET A 35 -11.64 8.07 -6.59
N ARG A 36 -12.00 8.14 -5.32
CA ARG A 36 -11.06 8.19 -4.18
C ARG A 36 -10.75 6.78 -3.71
N LYS A 37 -9.55 6.30 -4.07
CA LYS A 37 -9.07 4.98 -3.66
C LYS A 37 -8.23 5.11 -2.40
N GLN A 38 -8.47 4.23 -1.45
CA GLN A 38 -7.81 4.25 -0.16
C GLN A 38 -7.02 2.96 0.03
N GLY A 39 -5.84 3.10 0.63
CA GLY A 39 -4.98 2.02 1.05
C GLY A 39 -4.40 2.32 2.42
N VAL A 40 -3.68 1.33 2.96
CA VAL A 40 -2.87 1.53 4.17
C VAL A 40 -1.44 1.74 3.71
N LEU A 41 -0.75 2.70 4.34
CA LEU A 41 0.68 2.87 4.17
C LEU A 41 1.38 1.75 4.94
N GLU A 42 2.12 0.91 4.25
CA GLU A 42 2.86 -0.20 4.81
C GLU A 42 4.36 0.04 4.66
N ALA A 43 5.15 -0.46 5.60
CA ALA A 43 6.60 -0.53 5.45
C ALA A 43 6.99 -1.93 5.01
N GLU A 44 7.93 -2.02 4.08
CA GLU A 44 8.47 -3.30 3.65
C GLU A 44 9.24 -3.97 4.80
N GLN A 45 8.94 -5.24 5.06
CA GLN A 45 9.66 -6.04 6.04
C GLN A 45 10.38 -7.19 5.34
N THR A 46 11.66 -7.32 5.61
CA THR A 46 12.48 -8.43 5.12
C THR A 46 13.00 -9.26 6.28
N THR A 47 12.97 -10.58 6.12
CA THR A 47 13.60 -11.49 7.08
C THR A 47 15.03 -11.74 6.64
N LEU A 48 15.99 -11.41 7.50
CA LEU A 48 17.38 -11.74 7.31
C LEU A 48 17.59 -13.22 7.59
N PHE A 49 17.96 -13.97 6.57
CA PHE A 49 18.33 -15.38 6.69
C PHE A 49 19.84 -15.54 6.70
N TYR A 50 20.34 -16.47 7.52
CA TYR A 50 21.75 -16.84 7.53
C TYR A 50 22.10 -17.61 6.26
N GLN A 51 23.16 -17.20 5.55
CA GLN A 51 23.51 -17.78 4.23
C GLN A 51 24.82 -18.58 4.21
N LYS A 52 25.59 -18.58 5.30
CA LYS A 52 26.93 -19.17 5.38
C LYS A 52 26.90 -20.58 6.02
N SER A 53 28.09 -21.17 6.21
CA SER A 53 28.25 -22.51 6.81
C SER A 53 27.69 -22.56 8.26
N PRO A 54 27.10 -23.69 8.70
CA PRO A 54 26.52 -23.81 10.04
C PRO A 54 27.49 -23.43 11.16
N GLY A 55 26.99 -22.72 12.16
CA GLY A 55 27.83 -22.23 13.24
C GLY A 55 27.04 -21.77 14.47
N SER A 56 27.77 -21.26 15.46
CA SER A 56 27.20 -20.71 16.69
C SER A 56 27.27 -19.19 16.68
N ILE A 57 26.22 -18.52 17.13
CA ILE A 57 26.23 -17.07 17.29
C ILE A 57 27.16 -16.69 18.44
N VAL A 58 28.18 -15.89 18.14
CA VAL A 58 29.14 -15.37 19.12
C VAL A 58 28.62 -14.07 19.70
N GLU A 59 28.10 -13.19 18.83
CA GLU A 59 27.75 -11.82 19.20
C GLU A 59 26.49 -11.38 18.43
N VAL A 60 25.62 -10.65 19.13
CA VAL A 60 24.48 -9.93 18.56
C VAL A 60 24.76 -8.45 18.81
N GLY A 61 25.08 -7.70 17.74
CA GLY A 61 25.51 -6.31 17.82
C GLY A 61 24.39 -5.27 17.80
N VAL A 62 23.14 -5.72 17.71
CA VAL A 62 21.95 -4.87 17.56
C VAL A 62 20.82 -5.33 18.48
N ALA A 63 19.91 -4.42 18.80
CA ALA A 63 18.67 -4.68 19.53
C ALA A 63 17.43 -4.36 18.69
N ALA A 64 16.28 -4.89 19.10
CA ALA A 64 15.01 -4.49 18.49
C ALA A 64 14.74 -3.00 18.75
N GLY A 65 14.40 -2.26 17.70
CA GLY A 65 14.25 -0.81 17.71
C GLY A 65 15.49 -0.04 17.23
N ASP A 66 16.64 -0.70 17.05
CA ASP A 66 17.83 -0.03 16.53
C ASP A 66 17.71 0.25 15.04
N TRP A 67 18.23 1.40 14.62
CA TRP A 67 18.42 1.75 13.21
C TRP A 67 19.75 1.19 12.71
N VAL A 68 19.74 0.59 11.51
CA VAL A 68 20.92 0.03 10.85
C VAL A 68 20.97 0.49 9.39
N ASN A 69 22.17 0.62 8.86
CA ASN A 69 22.41 0.90 7.44
C ASN A 69 22.86 -0.38 6.73
N ARG A 70 22.62 -0.45 5.43
CA ARG A 70 23.09 -1.52 4.56
C ARG A 70 24.60 -1.69 4.73
N GLY A 71 25.01 -2.92 5.03
CA GLY A 71 26.41 -3.28 5.26
C GLY A 71 26.84 -3.24 6.73
N ASP A 72 26.01 -2.75 7.65
CA ASP A 72 26.33 -2.79 9.08
C ASP A 72 26.38 -4.25 9.59
N VAL A 73 27.34 -4.54 10.47
CA VAL A 73 27.49 -5.87 11.07
C VAL A 73 26.44 -6.07 12.16
N LEU A 74 25.52 -7.01 11.94
CA LEU A 74 24.42 -7.30 12.86
C LEU A 74 24.75 -8.47 13.80
N PHE A 75 25.39 -9.51 13.25
CA PHE A 75 25.71 -10.74 13.99
C PHE A 75 27.10 -11.22 13.64
N LYS A 76 27.76 -11.85 14.61
CA LYS A 76 28.96 -12.65 14.37
C LYS A 76 28.68 -14.11 14.64
N VAL A 77 28.97 -14.95 13.66
CA VAL A 77 28.76 -16.41 13.73
C VAL A 77 30.10 -17.10 13.61
N LYS A 78 30.38 -18.04 14.52
CA LYS A 78 31.57 -18.89 14.46
C LYS A 78 31.21 -20.24 13.89
N SER A 79 31.73 -20.53 12.72
CA SER A 79 31.68 -21.82 12.03
C SER A 79 32.96 -22.61 12.29
N ALA A 80 32.84 -23.94 12.31
CA ALA A 80 33.99 -24.84 12.38
C ALA A 80 34.78 -24.89 11.06
N GLU A 81 34.13 -24.61 9.93
CA GLU A 81 34.71 -24.71 8.59
C GLU A 81 35.33 -23.39 8.12
N GLU A 82 34.61 -22.28 8.35
CA GLU A 82 34.95 -20.96 7.79
C GLU A 82 35.50 -19.97 8.84
N GLY A 83 35.56 -20.37 10.11
CA GLY A 83 35.97 -19.48 11.21
C GLY A 83 34.87 -18.48 11.59
N GLU A 84 35.24 -17.24 11.92
CA GLU A 84 34.29 -16.19 12.27
C GLU A 84 33.75 -15.49 11.01
N ALA A 85 32.44 -15.33 10.97
CA ALA A 85 31.69 -14.79 9.86
C ALA A 85 30.73 -13.70 10.31
N ASP A 86 30.87 -12.52 9.71
CA ASP A 86 29.95 -11.41 9.91
C ASP A 86 28.70 -11.59 9.05
N VAL A 87 27.55 -11.25 9.64
CA VAL A 87 26.26 -11.15 8.97
C VAL A 87 25.88 -9.69 8.91
N LEU A 88 25.71 -9.19 7.70
CA LEU A 88 25.49 -7.77 7.41
C LEU A 88 24.02 -7.46 7.20
N ALA A 89 23.63 -6.21 7.44
CA ALA A 89 22.34 -5.68 7.05
C ALA A 89 22.22 -5.62 5.52
N VAL A 90 21.10 -6.10 4.97
CA VAL A 90 20.82 -6.10 3.53
C VAL A 90 20.33 -4.74 3.04
N ASP A 91 19.64 -4.01 3.91
CA ASP A 91 18.99 -2.72 3.61
C ASP A 91 19.09 -1.77 4.81
N ASP A 92 18.81 -0.49 4.56
CA ASP A 92 18.66 0.52 5.61
C ASP A 92 17.29 0.36 6.28
N GLY A 93 17.25 0.37 7.61
CA GLY A 93 15.98 0.23 8.31
C GLY A 93 16.07 0.02 9.81
N LEU A 94 14.91 -0.30 10.40
CA LEU A 94 14.74 -0.58 11.83
C LEU A 94 14.68 -2.08 12.09
N ILE A 95 15.41 -2.55 13.10
CA ILE A 95 15.31 -3.94 13.55
C ILE A 95 13.96 -4.15 14.25
N SER A 96 13.00 -4.78 13.58
CA SER A 96 11.69 -5.07 14.18
C SER A 96 11.78 -6.15 15.26
N ARG A 97 12.55 -7.20 15.00
CA ARG A 97 12.78 -8.29 15.96
C ARG A 97 14.05 -9.06 15.66
N ILE A 98 14.62 -9.65 16.69
CA ILE A 98 15.76 -10.56 16.61
C ILE A 98 15.27 -11.97 16.97
N ALA A 99 15.55 -12.95 16.12
CA ALA A 99 15.10 -14.33 16.26
C ALA A 99 16.14 -15.24 16.93
N VAL A 100 17.36 -14.75 17.15
CA VAL A 100 18.51 -15.52 17.61
C VAL A 100 19.21 -14.85 18.80
N LYS A 101 19.93 -15.64 19.60
CA LYS A 101 20.67 -15.17 20.77
C LYS A 101 22.12 -15.67 20.74
N PRO A 102 23.04 -15.02 21.46
CA PRO A 102 24.39 -15.56 21.63
C PRO A 102 24.34 -16.99 22.17
N GLY A 103 25.11 -17.89 21.55
CA GLY A 103 25.15 -19.33 21.83
C GLY A 103 24.22 -20.18 20.96
N ASP A 104 23.25 -19.58 20.25
CA ASP A 104 22.36 -20.34 19.37
C ASP A 104 23.12 -20.98 18.21
N GLN A 105 22.67 -22.16 17.80
CA GLN A 105 23.17 -22.85 16.61
C GLN A 105 22.33 -22.45 15.40
N VAL A 106 22.96 -21.90 14.37
CA VAL A 106 22.32 -21.49 13.13
C VAL A 106 22.85 -22.31 11.95
N LYS A 107 21.95 -22.62 11.03
CA LYS A 107 22.24 -23.31 9.77
C LYS A 107 21.89 -22.40 8.62
N GLN A 108 22.39 -22.69 7.42
CA GLN A 108 21.98 -21.98 6.22
C GLN A 108 20.44 -21.99 6.08
N GLY A 109 19.86 -20.83 5.83
CA GLY A 109 18.42 -20.61 5.78
C GLY A 109 17.76 -20.32 7.13
N ALA A 110 18.50 -20.30 8.25
CA ALA A 110 17.94 -19.97 9.56
C ALA A 110 17.55 -18.47 9.62
N PRO A 111 16.35 -18.11 10.09
CA PRO A 111 15.96 -16.72 10.28
C PRO A 111 16.73 -16.10 11.45
N MET A 112 17.33 -14.94 11.24
CA MET A 112 18.16 -14.24 12.23
C MET A 112 17.47 -13.01 12.80
N ALA A 113 16.92 -12.15 11.94
CA ALA A 113 16.22 -10.94 12.32
C ALA A 113 15.15 -10.58 11.30
N VAL A 114 14.22 -9.72 11.68
CA VAL A 114 13.34 -9.03 10.74
C VAL A 114 13.70 -7.56 10.77
N LEU A 115 13.96 -7.04 9.58
CA LEU A 115 14.28 -5.66 9.31
C LEU A 115 13.07 -5.01 8.65
N GLN A 116 12.62 -3.89 9.20
CA GLN A 116 11.66 -3.00 8.56
C GLN A 116 12.45 -1.98 7.73
N ILE A 117 12.39 -2.13 6.42
CA ILE A 117 13.07 -1.29 5.46
C ILE A 117 12.39 0.09 5.47
N ASN A 118 13.18 1.15 5.36
CA ASN A 118 12.66 2.51 5.31
C ASN A 118 12.10 2.91 3.93
N ASN A 119 11.34 2.01 3.33
CA ASN A 119 10.65 2.20 2.06
C ASN A 119 9.17 1.89 2.26
N TYR A 120 8.32 2.88 2.04
CA TYR A 120 6.89 2.75 2.26
C TYR A 120 6.19 2.44 0.94
N TYR A 121 5.09 1.69 1.04
CA TYR A 121 4.23 1.45 -0.11
C TYR A 121 2.77 1.47 0.33
N THR A 122 1.89 1.68 -0.63
CA THR A 122 0.46 1.44 -0.43
C THR A 122 -0.09 0.63 -1.59
N ASP A 123 -0.99 -0.27 -1.25
CA ASP A 123 -1.65 -1.17 -2.19
C ASP A 123 -3.09 -0.69 -2.38
N LEU A 124 -3.44 -0.34 -3.63
CA LEU A 124 -4.76 0.12 -4.00
C LEU A 124 -5.45 -0.88 -4.92
N TYR A 125 -6.75 -1.06 -4.69
CA TYR A 125 -7.59 -1.89 -5.54
C TYR A 125 -8.34 -1.03 -6.56
N ILE A 126 -7.96 -1.19 -7.83
CA ILE A 126 -8.45 -0.40 -8.95
C ILE A 126 -9.29 -1.29 -9.87
N GLN A 127 -10.42 -0.77 -10.36
CA GLN A 127 -11.26 -1.50 -11.31
C GLN A 127 -10.62 -1.49 -12.70
N GLU A 128 -10.87 -2.54 -13.50
CA GLU A 128 -10.42 -2.65 -14.89
C GLU A 128 -10.82 -1.45 -15.77
N SER A 129 -11.96 -0.82 -15.54
CA SER A 129 -12.39 0.37 -16.29
C SER A 129 -11.48 1.58 -16.05
N GLU A 130 -10.89 1.68 -14.85
CA GLU A 130 -10.07 2.82 -14.43
C GLU A 130 -8.57 2.55 -14.55
N ILE A 131 -8.15 1.30 -14.73
CA ILE A 131 -6.73 0.93 -14.74
C ILE A 131 -5.95 1.58 -15.87
N GLN A 132 -6.62 1.95 -16.98
CA GLN A 132 -6.00 2.60 -18.13
C GLN A 132 -5.38 3.97 -17.80
N LYS A 133 -5.84 4.61 -16.71
CA LYS A 133 -5.31 5.89 -16.21
C LYS A 133 -3.97 5.74 -15.49
N LEU A 134 -3.60 4.51 -15.11
CA LEU A 134 -2.41 4.21 -14.32
C LEU A 134 -1.39 3.44 -15.17
N LYS A 135 -0.14 3.88 -15.09
CA LYS A 135 1.00 3.25 -15.75
C LYS A 135 2.09 2.99 -14.72
N VAL A 136 2.84 1.91 -14.93
CA VAL A 136 4.06 1.67 -14.15
C VAL A 136 5.04 2.83 -14.37
N ASP A 137 5.78 3.19 -13.33
CA ASP A 137 6.69 4.34 -13.24
C ASP A 137 6.01 5.73 -13.30
N GLN A 138 4.68 5.78 -13.23
CA GLN A 138 3.94 7.04 -13.16
C GLN A 138 4.00 7.62 -11.74
N SER A 139 4.29 8.92 -11.64
CA SER A 139 4.16 9.66 -10.39
C SER A 139 2.71 10.12 -10.17
N ILE A 140 2.20 9.91 -8.96
CA ILE A 140 0.83 10.25 -8.56
C ILE A 140 0.82 10.92 -7.19
N GLY A 141 -0.11 11.84 -6.99
CA GLY A 141 -0.31 12.49 -5.69
C GLY A 141 -1.03 11.56 -4.71
N ILE A 142 -0.50 11.49 -3.49
CA ILE A 142 -1.11 10.77 -2.37
C ILE A 142 -1.51 11.78 -1.30
N HIS A 143 -2.75 11.66 -0.86
CA HIS A 143 -3.30 12.45 0.23
C HIS A 143 -3.38 11.60 1.52
N PHE A 144 -2.87 12.15 2.61
CA PHE A 144 -2.97 11.56 3.95
C PHE A 144 -3.92 12.41 4.79
N PRO A 145 -5.14 11.95 5.09
CA PRO A 145 -6.17 12.74 5.79
C PRO A 145 -5.78 13.20 7.20
N TYR A 146 -4.77 12.56 7.79
CA TYR A 146 -4.31 12.82 9.17
C TYR A 146 -3.23 13.90 9.26
N LEU A 147 -2.73 14.41 8.13
CA LEU A 147 -1.75 15.48 8.10
C LEU A 147 -2.45 16.83 7.90
N ASP A 148 -2.17 17.79 8.79
CA ASP A 148 -2.75 19.14 8.77
C ASP A 148 -2.29 19.95 7.55
N ASP A 149 -1.06 19.71 7.09
CA ASP A 149 -0.60 20.15 5.78
C ASP A 149 -0.82 19.00 4.80
N PRO A 150 -1.60 19.19 3.70
CA PRO A 150 -1.62 18.25 2.59
C PRO A 150 -0.27 18.33 1.87
N ALA A 151 0.81 17.91 2.55
CA ALA A 151 2.00 17.47 1.88
C ALA A 151 1.54 16.35 0.96
N GLN A 152 1.31 16.72 -0.30
CA GLN A 152 1.01 15.81 -1.38
C GLN A 152 2.26 14.96 -1.51
N ALA A 153 2.32 13.87 -0.74
CA ALA A 153 3.39 12.93 -0.89
C ALA A 153 3.22 12.37 -2.31
N THR A 154 4.26 12.48 -3.10
CA THR A 154 4.27 11.86 -4.41
C THR A 154 4.61 10.40 -4.23
N GLY A 155 3.82 9.52 -4.82
CA GLY A 155 4.16 8.12 -4.95
C GLY A 155 4.46 7.77 -6.40
N VAL A 156 5.15 6.66 -6.62
CA VAL A 156 5.42 6.10 -7.95
C VAL A 156 4.77 4.73 -8.05
N VAL A 157 4.01 4.49 -9.12
CA VAL A 157 3.39 3.19 -9.38
C VAL A 157 4.49 2.17 -9.71
N THR A 158 4.73 1.20 -8.85
CA THR A 158 5.79 0.19 -9.04
C THR A 158 5.27 -1.09 -9.70
N SER A 159 4.00 -1.44 -9.46
CA SER A 159 3.42 -2.61 -10.10
C SER A 159 1.90 -2.51 -10.25
N ILE A 160 1.41 -3.17 -11.29
CA ILE A 160 -0.01 -3.39 -11.55
C ILE A 160 -0.18 -4.88 -11.80
N SER A 161 -0.91 -5.56 -10.93
CA SER A 161 -1.14 -7.00 -11.03
C SER A 161 -2.64 -7.33 -10.89
N ALA A 162 -3.08 -8.46 -11.44
CA ALA A 162 -4.44 -8.92 -11.20
C ALA A 162 -4.62 -9.19 -9.69
N ALA A 163 -5.81 -8.91 -9.14
CA ALA A 163 -6.13 -9.17 -7.73
C ALA A 163 -7.05 -10.41 -7.59
N PRO A 164 -6.52 -11.65 -7.52
CA PRO A 164 -7.32 -12.86 -7.64
C PRO A 164 -8.21 -13.09 -6.41
N GLN A 165 -7.89 -12.50 -5.26
CA GLN A 165 -8.71 -12.60 -4.04
C GLN A 165 -10.14 -12.04 -4.23
N PHE A 166 -10.37 -11.21 -5.25
CA PHE A 166 -11.69 -10.67 -5.60
C PHE A 166 -12.46 -11.54 -6.61
N ALA A 167 -11.85 -12.60 -7.17
CA ALA A 167 -12.54 -13.56 -8.02
C ALA A 167 -13.72 -14.26 -7.30
N ASN A 168 -13.64 -14.38 -5.96
CA ASN A 168 -14.69 -14.98 -5.14
C ASN A 168 -15.88 -14.04 -4.89
N LEU A 169 -15.71 -12.71 -4.99
CA LEU A 169 -16.82 -11.75 -4.89
C LEU A 169 -17.74 -11.76 -6.13
N ARG A 170 -17.34 -12.46 -7.19
CA ARG A 170 -18.15 -12.71 -8.39
C ARG A 170 -19.35 -13.61 -8.12
N MET A 171 -19.30 -14.46 -7.08
CA MET A 171 -20.32 -15.50 -6.83
C MET A 171 -21.44 -15.09 -5.87
N SER A 172 -21.27 -14.05 -5.04
CA SER A 172 -22.31 -13.62 -4.07
C SER A 172 -23.17 -12.44 -4.56
N ARG A 173 -22.88 -11.89 -5.74
CA ARG A 173 -23.63 -10.74 -6.30
C ARG A 173 -24.80 -11.24 -7.14
N GLU A 174 -25.99 -10.70 -6.88
CA GLU A 174 -27.18 -10.94 -7.70
C GLU A 174 -26.92 -10.58 -9.16
N LYS A 175 -27.50 -11.39 -10.06
CA LYS A 175 -27.42 -11.25 -11.52
C LYS A 175 -27.71 -9.80 -11.95
N GLY A 176 -26.68 -9.09 -12.41
CA GLY A 176 -26.85 -7.78 -13.06
C GLY A 176 -25.77 -6.73 -12.79
N GLN A 177 -24.89 -6.92 -11.81
CA GLN A 177 -23.70 -6.06 -11.65
C GLN A 177 -22.57 -6.54 -12.57
N ALA A 178 -21.96 -5.59 -13.29
CA ALA A 178 -20.82 -5.87 -14.17
C ALA A 178 -19.71 -6.60 -13.39
N ASP A 179 -19.12 -7.61 -14.02
CA ASP A 179 -17.94 -8.31 -13.51
C ASP A 179 -16.77 -7.34 -13.57
N LEU A 180 -16.48 -6.65 -12.47
CA LEU A 180 -15.37 -5.72 -12.40
C LEU A 180 -14.15 -6.52 -11.94
N SER A 181 -13.32 -6.92 -12.92
CA SER A 181 -11.97 -7.39 -12.61
C SER A 181 -11.25 -6.29 -11.83
N MET A 182 -10.62 -6.68 -10.72
CA MET A 182 -9.87 -5.76 -9.88
C MET A 182 -8.38 -5.99 -10.10
N PHE A 183 -7.63 -4.90 -10.12
CA PHE A 183 -6.18 -4.87 -10.18
C PHE A 183 -5.63 -4.33 -8.86
N LEU A 184 -4.56 -4.97 -8.39
CA LEU A 184 -3.75 -4.50 -7.29
C LEU A 184 -2.66 -3.59 -7.86
N VAL A 185 -2.74 -2.31 -7.52
CA VAL A 185 -1.75 -1.31 -7.89
C VAL A 185 -0.91 -1.00 -6.66
N ARG A 186 0.38 -1.30 -6.74
CA ARG A 186 1.34 -0.95 -5.70
C ARG A 186 2.00 0.37 -6.03
N ILE A 187 2.02 1.26 -5.05
CA ILE A 187 2.60 2.58 -5.17
C ILE A 187 3.68 2.71 -4.10
N ALA A 188 4.93 2.93 -4.53
CA ALA A 188 6.02 3.28 -3.62
C ALA A 188 5.85 4.73 -3.17
N VAL A 189 6.11 4.99 -1.89
CA VAL A 189 5.99 6.28 -1.25
C VAL A 189 7.30 6.55 -0.53
N ASP A 190 7.91 7.70 -0.82
CA ASP A 190 9.12 8.11 -0.13
C ASP A 190 8.84 8.28 1.37
N SER A 191 9.73 7.74 2.20
CA SER A 191 9.64 7.88 3.64
C SER A 191 9.93 9.33 4.06
N ASN A 192 9.11 9.87 4.96
CA ASN A 192 9.28 11.18 5.58
C ASN A 192 9.01 11.05 7.09
N ALA A 193 9.57 11.95 7.91
CA ALA A 193 9.40 12.00 9.35
C ALA A 193 7.92 12.12 9.80
N ASP A 194 7.07 12.70 8.95
CA ASP A 194 5.64 12.86 9.23
C ASP A 194 4.81 11.62 8.86
N LEU A 195 5.38 10.67 8.11
CA LEU A 195 4.69 9.48 7.63
C LEU A 195 4.99 8.29 8.54
N LEU A 196 3.94 7.64 9.03
CA LEU A 196 4.04 6.41 9.82
C LEU A 196 3.30 5.27 9.12
N PRO A 197 3.88 4.05 9.10
CA PRO A 197 3.16 2.87 8.67
C PRO A 197 1.86 2.68 9.48
N GLY A 198 0.78 2.32 8.79
CA GLY A 198 -0.58 2.23 9.33
C GLY A 198 -1.47 3.42 8.98
N MET A 199 -0.91 4.52 8.47
CA MET A 199 -1.71 5.67 8.01
C MET A 199 -2.58 5.33 6.79
N THR A 200 -3.72 6.00 6.65
CA THR A 200 -4.56 5.90 5.44
C THR A 200 -3.96 6.73 4.32
N ALA A 201 -3.57 6.08 3.23
CA ALA A 201 -3.13 6.72 2.00
C ALA A 201 -4.29 6.79 1.01
N GLU A 202 -4.47 7.92 0.36
CA GLU A 202 -5.56 8.12 -0.59
C GLU A 202 -5.07 8.65 -1.92
N VAL A 203 -5.59 8.08 -3.00
CA VAL A 203 -5.30 8.50 -4.37
C VAL A 203 -6.59 8.87 -5.06
N ARG A 204 -6.57 10.03 -5.72
CA ARG A 204 -7.70 10.60 -6.45
C ARG A 204 -7.51 10.34 -7.94
N LEU A 205 -8.25 9.37 -8.47
CA LEU A 205 -8.12 8.94 -9.87
C LEU A 205 -8.62 9.98 -10.88
N ASP A 206 -9.40 10.97 -10.44
CA ASP A 206 -9.89 12.10 -11.24
C ASP A 206 -8.82 13.17 -11.49
N GLU A 207 -7.78 13.21 -10.66
CA GLU A 207 -6.68 14.18 -10.76
C GLU A 207 -5.49 13.65 -11.57
N ILE A 208 -5.52 12.37 -11.93
CA ILE A 208 -4.52 11.73 -12.78
C ILE A 208 -4.85 12.09 -14.23
N ALA A 209 -4.07 13.00 -14.82
CA ALA A 209 -4.24 13.42 -16.20
C ALA A 209 -4.01 12.25 -17.18
N ASP A 210 -4.77 12.25 -18.29
CA ASP A 210 -4.67 11.29 -19.40
C ASP A 210 -3.33 11.39 -20.17
#